data_AF-A0AAN6QCE4-F1
#
_entry.id   AF-A0AAN6QCE4-F1
#
_cell.length_a   1.000
_cell.length_b   1.000
_cell.length_c   1.000
_cell.angle_alpha   90.00
_cell.angle_beta   90.00
_cell.angle_gamma   90.00
#
_symmetry.space_group_name_H-M   'P 1'
#
loop_
_entity.id
_entity.type
_entity.pdbx_description
1 polymer ?
#
loop_
_entity_poly.entity_id
_entity_poly.type
_entity_poly.pdbx_seq_one_letter_code
_entity_poly.pdbx_strand_id
1 'polypeptide(L)'
;MPCSWCFKRTVPCRMAASSSRCAECVRRGRSCDGSSVASALTKLMSEQKRVEDQEADAEEELFVLQTQLQTVVGRLARLRRQKRFLKERGSELLRRGLQSLDELEGELESLETNATTDAHSLGVPASVDWSSFGLDLSEADLAALADPAPLDGPGSSGETLPVSQGSGGS
;
A
#
# COMPACT_ATOMS: atom_id res chain seq x y z
N MET A 1 -40.63 -25.70 34.92
CA MET A 1 -39.91 -26.67 34.06
C MET A 1 -40.23 -28.09 34.53
N PRO A 2 -40.79 -28.96 33.67
CA PRO A 2 -41.00 -30.36 34.00
C PRO A 2 -39.68 -31.14 34.02
N CYS A 3 -39.57 -32.16 34.86
CA CYS A 3 -38.47 -33.12 34.78
C CYS A 3 -38.62 -34.00 33.51
N SER A 4 -37.54 -34.63 33.06
CA SER A 4 -37.53 -35.38 31.78
C SER A 4 -38.57 -36.48 31.75
N TRP A 5 -38.80 -37.17 32.87
CA TRP A 5 -39.79 -38.24 32.94
C TRP A 5 -41.23 -37.71 32.86
N CYS A 6 -41.55 -36.65 33.62
CA CYS A 6 -42.87 -36.04 33.57
C CYS A 6 -43.16 -35.43 32.20
N PHE A 7 -42.15 -34.83 31.55
CA PHE A 7 -42.26 -34.30 30.19
C PHE A 7 -42.60 -35.41 29.18
N LYS A 8 -41.84 -36.51 29.16
CA LYS A 8 -42.08 -37.65 28.25
C LYS A 8 -43.44 -38.32 28.43
N ARG A 9 -43.99 -38.29 29.64
CA ARG A 9 -45.27 -38.92 29.99
C ARG A 9 -46.44 -37.94 30.03
N THR A 10 -46.20 -36.66 29.69
CA THR A 10 -47.19 -35.58 29.69
C THR A 10 -48.00 -35.49 30.99
N VAL A 11 -47.37 -35.76 32.12
CA VAL A 11 -47.99 -35.68 33.46
C VAL A 11 -47.58 -34.39 34.17
N PRO A 12 -48.44 -33.84 35.07
CA PRO A 12 -48.14 -32.59 35.75
C PRO A 12 -46.93 -32.71 36.68
N CYS A 13 -45.85 -31.99 36.34
CA CYS A 13 -44.65 -31.92 37.14
C CYS A 13 -44.72 -30.75 38.14
N ARG A 14 -45.02 -31.05 39.41
CA ARG A 14 -45.02 -30.05 40.48
C ARG A 14 -43.82 -30.27 41.40
N MET A 15 -42.94 -29.28 41.49
CA MET A 15 -41.81 -29.26 42.41
C MET A 15 -42.10 -28.28 43.54
N ALA A 16 -41.78 -28.67 44.78
CA ALA A 16 -41.78 -27.77 45.93
C ALA A 16 -40.40 -27.12 46.06
N ALA A 17 -40.33 -25.89 46.58
CA ALA A 17 -39.07 -25.15 46.71
C ALA A 17 -38.02 -25.87 47.59
N SER A 18 -38.48 -26.63 48.59
CA SER A 18 -37.63 -27.38 49.51
C SER A 18 -37.20 -28.77 49.00
N SER A 19 -37.69 -29.20 47.83
CA SER A 19 -37.47 -30.55 47.30
C SER A 19 -36.73 -30.52 45.97
N SER A 20 -35.66 -31.33 45.88
CA SER A 20 -34.98 -31.60 44.60
C SER A 20 -35.79 -32.49 43.66
N ARG A 21 -36.88 -33.10 44.14
CA ARG A 21 -37.72 -34.05 43.40
C ARG A 21 -39.15 -33.52 43.26
N CYS A 22 -39.77 -33.75 42.10
CA CYS A 22 -41.17 -33.43 41.89
C CYS A 22 -42.09 -34.43 42.61
N ALA A 23 -43.32 -33.99 42.92
CA ALA A 23 -44.30 -34.80 43.65
C ALA A 23 -44.58 -36.16 42.99
N GLU A 24 -44.57 -36.21 41.66
CA GLU A 24 -44.80 -37.43 40.89
C GLU A 24 -43.64 -38.43 41.00
N CYS A 25 -42.39 -37.95 40.94
CA CYS A 25 -41.21 -38.78 41.11
C CYS A 25 -41.03 -39.25 42.57
N VAL A 26 -41.39 -38.42 43.56
CA VAL A 26 -41.39 -38.80 44.97
C VAL A 26 -42.37 -39.95 45.20
N ARG A 27 -43.63 -39.79 44.78
CA ARG A 27 -44.68 -40.81 44.96
C ARG A 27 -44.35 -42.15 44.32
N ARG A 28 -43.64 -42.14 43.20
CA ARG A 28 -43.25 -43.35 42.46
C ARG A 28 -41.89 -43.92 42.87
N GLY A 29 -41.20 -43.31 43.84
CA GLY A 29 -39.89 -43.80 44.31
C GLY A 29 -38.78 -43.69 43.26
N ARG A 30 -38.86 -42.74 42.32
CA ARG A 30 -37.89 -42.59 41.21
C ARG A 30 -37.03 -41.34 41.30
N SER A 31 -35.88 -41.36 40.63
CA SER A 31 -35.04 -40.18 40.46
C SER A 31 -35.80 -39.06 39.71
N CYS A 32 -35.42 -37.82 39.98
CA CYS A 32 -35.98 -36.64 39.35
C CYS A 32 -34.84 -35.69 38.99
N ASP A 33 -34.83 -35.22 37.76
CA ASP A 33 -33.85 -34.31 37.18
C ASP A 33 -34.41 -32.89 36.97
N GLY A 34 -35.56 -32.56 37.57
CA GLY A 34 -36.21 -31.27 37.37
C GLY A 34 -35.36 -30.06 37.81
N SER A 35 -34.64 -30.16 38.94
CA SER A 35 -33.74 -29.09 39.41
C SER A 35 -32.53 -28.91 38.50
N SER A 36 -31.94 -30.01 38.02
CA SER A 36 -30.81 -29.97 37.08
C SER A 36 -31.21 -29.42 35.73
N VAL A 37 -32.40 -29.78 35.21
CA VAL A 37 -32.93 -29.24 33.95
C VAL A 37 -33.19 -27.74 34.07
N ALA A 38 -33.79 -27.28 35.17
CA ALA A 38 -33.99 -25.85 35.40
C ALA A 38 -32.66 -25.08 35.46
N SER A 39 -31.68 -25.60 36.21
CA SER A 39 -30.36 -24.99 36.34
C SER A 39 -29.58 -24.98 35.02
N ALA A 40 -29.67 -26.06 34.25
CA ALA A 40 -29.06 -26.16 32.92
C ALA A 40 -29.68 -25.15 31.95
N LEU A 41 -31.02 -24.99 31.96
CA LEU A 41 -31.67 -23.99 31.13
C LEU A 41 -31.20 -22.58 31.49
N THR A 42 -31.13 -22.22 32.78
CA THR A 42 -30.67 -20.88 33.18
C THR A 42 -29.25 -20.61 32.69
N LYS A 43 -28.34 -21.59 32.78
CA LYS A 43 -26.98 -21.49 32.23
C LYS A 43 -26.97 -21.35 30.72
N LEU A 44 -27.79 -22.13 30.01
CA LEU A 44 -27.90 -22.04 28.56
C LEU A 44 -28.43 -20.68 28.12
N MET A 45 -29.41 -20.12 28.82
CA MET A 45 -29.94 -18.78 28.52
C MET A 45 -28.90 -17.68 28.76
N SER A 46 -28.09 -17.80 29.83
CA SER A 46 -27.01 -16.82 30.07
C SER A 46 -25.89 -16.93 29.03
N GLU A 47 -25.51 -18.16 28.66
CA GLU A 47 -24.50 -18.38 27.60
C GLU A 47 -25.01 -17.92 26.24
N GLN A 48 -26.27 -18.19 25.92
CA GLN A 48 -26.89 -17.71 24.68
C GLN A 48 -26.82 -16.19 24.62
N LYS A 49 -27.24 -15.49 25.69
CA LYS A 49 -27.13 -14.03 25.74
C LYS A 49 -25.70 -13.54 25.58
N ARG A 50 -24.73 -14.18 26.26
CA ARG A 50 -23.31 -13.84 26.13
C ARG A 50 -22.82 -13.99 24.69
N VAL A 51 -23.27 -15.02 23.99
CA VAL A 51 -22.92 -15.24 22.57
C VAL A 51 -23.59 -14.22 21.66
N GLU A 52 -24.86 -13.87 21.90
CA GLU A 52 -25.58 -12.82 21.17
C GLU A 52 -24.88 -11.46 21.32
N ASP A 53 -24.43 -11.11 22.53
CA ASP A 53 -23.66 -9.89 22.77
C ASP A 53 -22.31 -9.90 22.00
N GLN A 54 -21.61 -11.04 21.99
CA GLN A 54 -20.36 -11.21 21.24
C GLN A 54 -20.55 -11.16 19.71
N GLU A 55 -21.67 -11.66 19.21
CA GLU A 55 -22.03 -11.58 17.80
C GLU A 55 -22.23 -10.11 17.40
N ALA A 56 -22.98 -9.35 18.20
CA ALA A 56 -23.20 -7.92 17.96
C ALA A 56 -21.89 -7.11 17.95
N ASP A 57 -20.98 -7.36 18.91
CA ASP A 57 -19.66 -6.71 18.96
C ASP A 57 -18.84 -7.03 17.70
N ALA A 58 -18.83 -8.30 17.27
CA ALA A 58 -18.11 -8.73 16.07
C ALA A 58 -18.71 -8.13 14.78
N GLU A 59 -20.03 -7.98 14.71
CA GLU A 59 -20.71 -7.31 13.58
C GLU A 59 -20.31 -5.83 13.47
N GLU A 60 -20.22 -5.12 14.60
CA GLU A 60 -19.76 -3.73 14.62
C GLU A 60 -18.31 -3.60 14.15
N GLU A 61 -17.42 -4.48 14.63
CA GLU A 61 -16.02 -4.54 14.17
C GLU A 61 -15.93 -4.78 12.65
N LEU A 62 -16.73 -5.72 12.13
CA LEU A 62 -16.79 -6.00 10.69
C LEU A 62 -17.23 -4.77 9.89
N PHE A 63 -18.22 -4.02 10.37
CA PHE A 63 -18.68 -2.80 9.72
C PHE A 63 -17.58 -1.73 9.65
N VAL A 64 -16.82 -1.55 10.74
CA VAL A 64 -15.68 -0.62 10.78
C VAL A 64 -14.61 -1.05 9.78
N LEU A 65 -14.23 -2.33 9.78
CA LEU A 65 -13.22 -2.88 8.87
C LEU A 65 -13.65 -2.75 7.41
N GLN A 66 -14.93 -2.98 7.10
CA GLN A 66 -15.47 -2.84 5.75
C GLN A 66 -15.36 -1.39 5.26
N THR A 67 -15.67 -0.42 6.12
CA THR A 67 -15.53 1.00 5.81
C THR A 67 -14.07 1.36 5.52
N GLN A 68 -13.14 0.90 6.36
CA GLN A 68 -11.71 1.11 6.14
C GLN A 68 -11.24 0.47 4.83
N LEU A 69 -11.67 -0.76 4.53
CA LEU A 69 -11.35 -1.44 3.27
C LEU A 69 -11.81 -0.61 2.07
N GLN A 70 -13.03 -0.09 2.08
CA GLN A 70 -13.54 0.75 1.00
C GLN A 70 -12.68 2.01 0.78
N THR A 71 -12.24 2.66 1.86
CA THR A 71 -11.35 3.84 1.76
C THR A 71 -10.00 3.50 1.11
N VAL A 72 -9.39 2.39 1.52
CA VAL A 72 -8.08 1.93 1.02
C VAL A 72 -8.20 1.50 -0.44
N VAL A 73 -9.26 0.77 -0.80
CA VAL A 73 -9.55 0.37 -2.19
C VAL A 73 -9.75 1.61 -3.07
N GLY A 74 -10.49 2.62 -2.59
CA GLY A 74 -10.66 3.89 -3.30
C GLY A 74 -9.34 4.62 -3.52
N ARG A 75 -8.48 4.68 -2.50
CA ARG A 75 -7.12 5.25 -2.62
C ARG A 75 -6.27 4.48 -3.64
N LEU A 76 -6.29 3.15 -3.59
CA LEU A 76 -5.57 2.29 -4.53
C LEU A 76 -6.02 2.53 -5.98
N ALA A 77 -7.33 2.66 -6.21
CA ALA A 77 -7.88 2.95 -7.53
C ALA A 77 -7.38 4.30 -8.07
N ARG A 78 -7.35 5.35 -7.22
CA ARG A 78 -6.80 6.66 -7.58
C ARG A 78 -5.31 6.60 -7.93
N LEU A 79 -4.50 5.95 -7.09
CA LEU A 79 -3.07 5.79 -7.34
C LEU A 79 -2.79 5.05 -8.65
N ARG A 80 -3.57 4.00 -8.95
CA ARG A 80 -3.45 3.28 -10.24
C ARG A 80 -3.77 4.17 -11.44
N ARG A 81 -4.76 5.06 -11.34
CA ARG A 81 -5.07 6.05 -12.39
C ARG A 81 -3.92 7.04 -12.57
N GLN A 82 -3.43 7.61 -11.46
CA GLN A 82 -2.30 8.55 -11.48
C GLN A 82 -1.05 7.91 -12.10
N LYS A 83 -0.72 6.66 -11.73
CA LYS A 83 0.39 5.92 -12.32
C LYS A 83 0.26 5.78 -13.84
N ARG A 84 -0.92 5.42 -14.35
CA ARG A 84 -1.15 5.31 -15.79
C ARG A 84 -1.00 6.65 -16.50
N PHE A 85 -1.62 7.70 -15.96
CA PHE A 85 -1.50 9.05 -16.49
C PHE A 85 -0.04 9.52 -16.57
N LEU A 86 0.73 9.34 -15.49
CA LEU A 86 2.14 9.71 -15.48
C LEU A 86 2.96 8.92 -16.50
N LYS A 87 2.67 7.62 -16.66
CA LYS A 87 3.34 6.78 -17.66
C LYS A 87 3.05 7.27 -19.08
N GLU A 88 1.78 7.51 -19.40
CA GLU A 88 1.33 8.01 -20.70
C GLU A 88 1.92 9.40 -21.01
N ARG A 89 1.86 10.31 -20.03
CA ARG A 89 2.42 11.65 -20.16
C ARG A 89 3.93 11.62 -20.34
N GLY A 90 4.64 10.77 -19.58
CA GLY A 90 6.07 10.57 -19.71
C GLY A 90 6.47 10.04 -21.08
N SER A 91 5.78 9.01 -21.59
CA SER A 91 6.04 8.49 -22.94
C SER A 91 5.80 9.53 -24.03
N GLU A 92 4.76 10.36 -23.88
CA GLU A 92 4.45 11.40 -24.85
C GLU A 92 5.50 12.53 -24.86
N LEU A 93 5.98 12.94 -23.68
CA LEU A 93 7.04 13.94 -23.57
C LEU A 93 8.35 13.43 -24.16
N LEU A 94 8.72 12.17 -23.89
CA LEU A 94 9.90 11.55 -24.48
C LEU A 94 9.79 11.48 -26.01
N ARG A 95 8.64 11.04 -26.53
CA ARG A 95 8.39 10.95 -27.98
C ARG A 95 8.53 12.32 -28.66
N ARG A 96 7.97 13.38 -28.08
CA ARG A 96 8.08 14.75 -28.61
C ARG A 96 9.52 15.27 -28.54
N GLY A 97 10.22 14.99 -27.43
CA GLY A 97 11.62 15.38 -27.27
C GLY A 97 12.51 14.75 -28.32
N LEU A 98 12.35 13.44 -28.58
CA LEU A 98 13.10 12.75 -29.64
C LEU A 98 12.78 13.33 -31.02
N GLN A 99 11.50 13.55 -31.34
CA GLN A 99 11.12 14.18 -32.62
C GLN A 99 11.74 15.57 -32.81
N SER A 100 11.75 16.41 -31.77
CA SER A 100 12.36 17.73 -31.87
C SER A 100 13.89 17.67 -32.03
N LEU A 101 14.54 16.62 -31.50
CA LEU A 101 15.99 16.43 -31.69
C LEU A 101 16.28 15.97 -33.12
N ASP A 102 15.51 15.01 -33.63
CA ASP A 102 15.65 14.51 -35.01
C ASP A 102 15.41 15.64 -36.04
N GLU A 103 14.43 16.52 -35.80
CA GLU A 103 14.17 17.70 -36.64
C GLU A 103 15.36 18.67 -36.64
N LEU A 104 15.94 18.96 -35.45
CA LEU A 104 17.05 19.88 -35.32
C LEU A 104 18.35 19.32 -35.93
N GLU A 105 18.58 18.01 -35.80
CA GLU A 105 19.71 17.31 -36.43
C GLU A 105 19.60 17.39 -37.96
N GLY A 106 18.42 17.10 -38.52
CA GLY A 106 18.20 17.24 -39.97
C GLY A 106 18.36 18.67 -40.49
N GLU A 107 17.91 19.68 -39.73
CA GLU A 107 18.16 21.09 -40.05
C GLU A 107 19.65 21.41 -40.07
N LEU A 108 20.40 20.96 -39.05
CA LEU A 108 21.85 21.18 -38.96
C LEU A 108 22.58 20.50 -40.13
N GLU A 109 22.26 19.25 -40.44
CA GLU A 109 22.83 18.53 -41.60
C GLU A 109 22.54 19.26 -42.92
N SER A 110 21.32 19.81 -43.08
CA SER A 110 20.97 20.58 -44.27
C SER A 110 21.76 21.89 -44.37
N LEU A 111 22.00 22.56 -43.24
CA LEU A 111 22.81 23.78 -43.21
C LEU A 111 24.29 23.48 -43.46
N GLU A 112 24.81 22.39 -42.90
CA GLU A 112 26.17 21.95 -43.13
C GLU A 112 26.38 21.55 -44.60
N THR A 113 25.48 20.77 -45.18
CA THR A 113 25.54 20.42 -46.61
C THR A 113 25.45 21.66 -47.50
N ASN A 114 24.53 22.59 -47.22
CA ASN A 114 24.45 23.84 -47.98
C ASN A 114 25.73 24.68 -47.83
N ALA A 115 26.23 24.87 -46.61
CA ALA A 115 27.45 25.63 -46.35
C ALA A 115 28.69 25.00 -46.99
N THR A 116 28.81 23.67 -46.97
CA THR A 116 29.90 22.96 -47.65
C THR A 116 29.78 23.07 -49.16
N THR A 117 28.58 23.00 -49.73
CA THR A 117 28.37 23.22 -51.18
C THR A 117 28.68 24.65 -51.60
N ASP A 118 28.25 25.64 -50.81
CA ASP A 118 28.51 27.06 -51.06
C ASP A 118 30.02 27.34 -50.96
N ALA A 119 30.69 26.84 -49.92
CA ALA A 119 32.14 26.94 -49.75
C ALA A 119 32.88 26.32 -50.95
N HIS A 120 32.47 25.13 -51.40
CA HIS A 120 33.05 24.50 -52.58
C HIS A 120 32.83 25.33 -53.85
N SER A 121 31.65 25.94 -54.01
CA SER A 121 31.35 26.83 -55.14
C SER A 121 32.22 28.10 -55.15
N LEU A 122 32.62 28.58 -53.97
CA LEU A 122 33.55 29.69 -53.78
C LEU A 122 35.02 29.29 -53.93
N GLY A 123 35.29 28.02 -54.27
CA GLY A 123 36.65 27.49 -54.47
C GLY A 123 37.39 27.15 -53.17
N VAL A 124 36.69 27.06 -52.04
CA VAL A 124 37.26 26.56 -50.79
C VAL A 124 37.53 25.06 -50.94
N PRO A 125 38.77 24.58 -50.70
CA PRO A 125 39.10 23.18 -50.85
C PRO A 125 38.31 22.30 -49.87
N ALA A 126 37.82 21.15 -50.34
CA ALA A 126 36.97 20.23 -49.59
C ALA A 126 37.65 19.62 -48.34
N SER A 127 38.98 19.62 -48.30
CA SER A 127 39.76 19.26 -47.12
C SER A 127 40.74 20.38 -46.79
N VAL A 128 40.57 20.96 -45.60
CA VAL A 128 41.50 21.92 -45.01
C VAL A 128 42.38 21.16 -44.02
N ASP A 129 43.69 21.12 -44.27
CA ASP A 129 44.65 20.59 -43.33
C ASP A 129 44.91 21.61 -42.22
N TRP A 130 44.18 21.46 -41.11
CA TRP A 130 44.29 22.35 -39.94
C TRP A 130 45.66 22.29 -39.26
N SER A 131 46.44 21.22 -39.49
CA SER A 131 47.81 21.11 -38.96
C SER A 131 48.76 22.11 -39.62
N SER A 132 48.53 22.45 -40.90
CA SER A 132 49.27 23.48 -41.63
C SER A 132 49.07 24.89 -41.06
N PHE A 133 47.94 25.12 -40.38
CA PHE A 133 47.63 26.37 -39.68
C PHE A 133 48.10 26.36 -38.20
N GLY A 134 48.77 25.31 -37.75
CA GLY A 134 49.22 25.16 -36.36
C GLY A 134 48.09 24.96 -35.36
N LEU A 135 46.91 24.53 -35.82
CA LEU A 135 45.71 24.28 -34.99
C LEU A 135 45.54 22.80 -34.63
N ASP A 136 46.53 21.97 -34.96
CA ASP A 136 46.64 20.61 -34.44
C ASP A 136 47.11 20.69 -32.99
N LEU A 137 46.16 20.91 -32.08
CA LEU A 137 46.43 20.88 -30.65
C LEU A 137 46.81 19.46 -30.27
N SER A 138 48.04 19.26 -29.80
CA SER A 138 48.43 17.97 -29.28
C SER A 138 47.61 17.62 -28.04
N GLU A 139 47.53 16.33 -27.71
CA GLU A 139 46.84 15.86 -26.51
C GLU A 139 47.36 16.56 -25.22
N ALA A 140 48.62 17.03 -25.24
CA ALA A 140 49.21 17.85 -24.19
C ALA A 140 48.69 19.30 -24.14
N ASP A 141 48.40 19.91 -25.30
CA ASP A 141 47.86 21.27 -25.40
C ASP A 141 46.39 21.34 -24.96
N LEU A 142 45.61 20.30 -25.26
CA LEU A 142 44.24 20.13 -24.76
C LEU A 142 44.20 19.87 -23.24
N ALA A 143 45.15 19.11 -22.71
CA ALA A 143 45.27 18.90 -21.26
C ALA A 143 45.63 20.18 -20.49
N ALA A 144 46.43 21.08 -21.09
CA ALA A 144 46.78 22.37 -20.50
C ALA A 144 45.60 23.36 -20.43
N LEU A 145 44.62 23.23 -21.34
CA LEU A 145 43.38 24.03 -21.31
C LEU A 145 42.29 23.42 -20.41
N ALA A 146 42.44 22.14 -20.06
CA ALA A 146 41.49 21.38 -19.24
C ALA A 146 41.78 21.48 -17.73
N ASP A 147 42.56 22.46 -17.27
CA ASP A 147 42.81 22.70 -15.85
C ASP A 147 41.67 23.57 -15.27
N PRO A 148 40.63 23.00 -14.62
CA PRO A 148 39.73 23.83 -13.83
C PRO A 148 40.51 24.34 -12.62
N ALA A 149 40.64 25.66 -12.52
CA ALA A 149 41.03 26.30 -11.27
C ALA A 149 40.18 25.70 -10.11
N PRO A 150 40.76 25.41 -8.94
CA PRO A 150 39.99 24.87 -7.83
C PRO A 150 38.90 25.85 -7.44
N LEU A 151 37.64 25.48 -7.68
CA LEU A 151 36.52 26.14 -7.04
C LEU A 151 36.60 25.79 -5.55
N ASP A 152 37.15 26.70 -4.75
CA ASP A 152 36.98 26.73 -3.32
C ASP A 152 35.48 26.67 -3.00
N GLY A 153 35.03 25.50 -2.56
CA GLY A 153 33.66 25.28 -2.15
C GLY A 153 33.38 26.01 -0.83
N PRO A 154 32.33 26.85 -0.72
CA PRO A 154 31.85 27.25 0.59
C PRO A 154 30.95 26.13 1.13
N GLY A 155 31.41 25.50 2.20
CA GLY A 155 30.59 24.65 3.04
C GLY A 155 29.36 25.41 3.53
N SER A 156 28.19 24.78 3.44
CA SER A 156 27.02 25.19 4.21
C SER A 156 26.28 23.94 4.67
N SER A 157 26.43 23.72 5.98
CA SER A 157 25.65 22.88 6.89
C SER A 157 24.19 22.62 6.48
N GLY A 158 23.82 21.33 6.47
CA GLY A 158 22.45 20.85 6.46
C GLY A 158 22.37 19.57 7.30
N GLU A 159 21.94 19.74 8.54
CA GLU A 159 21.84 18.74 9.61
C GLU A 159 21.16 17.43 9.20
N THR A 160 21.79 16.30 9.53
CA THR A 160 21.14 15.00 9.64
C THR A 160 20.63 14.82 11.08
N LEU A 161 19.30 14.85 11.27
CA LEU A 161 18.68 14.47 12.54
C LEU A 161 18.81 12.95 12.75
N PRO A 162 19.34 12.47 13.90
CA PRO A 162 19.31 11.05 14.21
C PRO A 162 17.94 10.61 14.75
N VAL A 163 17.57 9.42 14.27
CA VAL A 163 16.48 8.54 14.71
C VAL A 163 16.41 8.41 16.24
N SER A 164 15.24 8.69 16.81
CA SER A 164 14.89 8.34 18.19
C SER A 164 14.31 6.93 18.25
N GLN A 165 15.11 5.95 18.68
CA GLN A 165 14.60 4.69 19.25
C GLN A 165 14.61 4.82 20.77
N GLY A 166 13.49 4.43 21.39
CA GLY A 166 13.29 4.56 22.83
C GLY A 166 13.88 3.43 23.67
N SER A 167 13.54 3.50 24.96
CA SER A 167 13.33 2.42 25.95
C SER A 167 14.28 2.41 27.15
N GLY A 168 13.68 2.38 28.35
CA GLY A 168 14.26 1.93 29.63
C GLY A 168 14.80 3.08 30.50
N GLY A 169 14.30 3.37 31.70
CA GLY A 169 13.66 2.51 32.70
C GLY A 169 14.64 2.24 33.84
N SER A 170 14.54 3.01 34.93
CA SER A 170 14.89 2.68 36.32
C SER A 170 14.36 3.76 37.24
#